data_AF-A0A7S3STM3-F1
#
_entry.id   AF-A0A7S3STM3-F1
#
_cell.length_a   1.000
_cell.length_b   1.000
_cell.length_c   1.000
_cell.angle_alpha   90.00
_cell.angle_beta   90.00
_cell.angle_gamma   90.00
#
_symmetry.space_group_name_H-M   'P 1'
#
loop_
_entity.id
_entity.type
_entity.pdbx_description
1 polymer ?
#
loop_
_entity_poly.entity_id
_entity_poly.type
_entity_poly.pdbx_seq_one_letter_code
_entity_poly.pdbx_strand_id
1 'polypeptide(L)'
;MGWTCIAVTAPSAEQALAIKEELLRAKLVPPATLVLAVPDPTDEPFGSGSATLNAILHVAEALSARAGFSTINSEASTAQQRTLVLHVGSASRGRCSAHPCLPKAFCSLPVRGSFDPYASLIDATLVTLSRLFEGMPSGLCIASTDSMLLLPQDVAADAWLDLRHSCLVAVPSTLQQATHHGVCLPTAAHAADAADDGAPPPPPPLRRILYRADEATLGDACGDEEPLLYTGLTFLRAPLAEKLLELHGSAPLDATGYLGIDSGAAPLRLELWSDLLTPLCDAASEDDYVGGGSADDARS
;
A
#
# COMPACT_ATOMS: atom_id res chain seq x y z
N MET A 1 -19.41 3.28 -1.51
CA MET A 1 -18.09 3.74 -1.01
C MET A 1 -18.15 3.83 0.50
N GLY A 2 -17.53 2.91 1.24
CA GLY A 2 -17.78 2.72 2.67
C GLY A 2 -16.56 2.93 3.58
N TRP A 3 -15.58 3.74 3.17
CA TRP A 3 -14.38 3.98 3.96
C TRP A 3 -14.69 4.77 5.22
N THR A 4 -14.14 4.35 6.36
CA THR A 4 -14.23 5.15 7.57
C THR A 4 -13.23 6.31 7.53
N CYS A 5 -12.03 6.03 7.03
CA CYS A 5 -10.94 6.99 6.91
C CYS A 5 -10.20 6.80 5.59
N ILE A 6 -9.80 7.90 4.96
CA ILE A 6 -8.88 7.94 3.82
C ILE A 6 -7.71 8.82 4.25
N ALA A 7 -6.52 8.25 4.36
CA ALA A 7 -5.29 8.98 4.60
C ALA A 7 -4.52 9.11 3.29
N VAL A 8 -4.04 10.32 2.99
CA VAL A 8 -3.23 10.59 1.81
C VAL A 8 -1.83 10.90 2.29
N THR A 9 -0.86 10.07 1.91
CA THR A 9 0.55 10.36 2.17
C THR A 9 1.16 11.08 0.99
N ALA A 10 2.05 12.04 1.24
CA ALA A 10 2.82 12.70 0.19
C ALA A 10 4.14 13.25 0.75
N PRO A 11 5.17 13.44 -0.10
CA PRO A 11 6.46 13.98 0.35
C PRO A 11 6.42 15.39 0.94
N SER A 12 5.35 16.15 0.72
CA SER A 12 5.22 17.49 1.30
C SER A 12 3.82 17.76 1.82
N ALA A 13 3.73 18.64 2.82
CA ALA A 13 2.48 19.11 3.40
C ALA A 13 1.55 19.76 2.36
N GLU A 14 2.11 20.54 1.45
CA GLU A 14 1.37 21.19 0.37
C GLU A 14 0.72 20.17 -0.56
N GLN A 15 1.44 19.11 -0.94
CA GLN A 15 0.91 18.04 -1.79
C GLN A 15 -0.17 17.24 -1.08
N ALA A 16 0.07 16.82 0.17
CA ALA A 16 -0.90 16.07 0.94
C ALA A 16 -2.20 16.87 1.14
N LEU A 17 -2.09 18.17 1.44
CA LEU A 17 -3.23 19.06 1.64
C LEU A 17 -4.02 19.29 0.34
N ALA A 18 -3.32 19.61 -0.76
CA ALA A 18 -3.97 19.81 -2.06
C ALA A 18 -4.76 18.57 -2.50
N ILE A 19 -4.20 17.37 -2.28
CA ILE A 19 -4.87 16.11 -2.61
C ILE A 19 -6.09 15.86 -1.72
N LYS A 20 -5.97 16.12 -0.42
CA LYS A 20 -7.12 16.08 0.49
C LYS A 20 -8.24 17.03 0.04
N GLU A 21 -7.92 18.27 -0.31
CA GLU A 21 -8.91 19.27 -0.73
C GLU A 21 -9.61 18.86 -2.02
N GLU A 22 -8.86 18.35 -3.00
CA GLU A 22 -9.42 17.88 -4.27
C GLU A 22 -10.33 16.65 -4.09
N LEU A 23 -9.94 15.69 -3.24
CA LEU A 23 -10.79 14.54 -2.90
C LEU A 23 -12.13 14.95 -2.29
N LEU A 24 -12.13 15.98 -1.44
CA LEU A 24 -13.34 16.54 -0.85
C LEU A 24 -14.17 17.32 -1.90
N ARG A 25 -13.52 17.98 -2.86
CA ARG A 25 -14.16 18.73 -3.95
C ARG A 25 -14.82 17.83 -4.99
N ALA A 26 -14.21 16.69 -5.30
CA ALA A 26 -14.70 15.73 -6.29
C ALA A 26 -16.05 15.05 -5.90
N LYS A 27 -16.47 15.17 -4.63
CA LYS A 27 -17.70 14.58 -4.07
C LYS A 27 -17.83 13.06 -4.25
N LEU A 28 -16.72 12.37 -4.55
CA LEU A 28 -16.66 10.90 -4.58
C LEU A 28 -16.58 10.32 -3.17
N VAL A 29 -16.00 11.08 -2.23
CA VAL A 29 -15.88 10.67 -0.83
C VAL A 29 -17.18 11.00 -0.07
N PRO A 30 -17.81 10.02 0.61
CA PRO A 30 -18.98 10.27 1.44
C PRO A 30 -18.69 11.30 2.55
N PRO A 31 -19.66 12.17 2.94
CA PRO A 31 -19.43 13.17 3.99
C PRO A 31 -19.05 12.60 5.37
N ALA A 32 -19.38 11.34 5.64
CA ALA A 32 -19.04 10.67 6.90
C ALA A 32 -17.60 10.13 6.96
N THR A 33 -16.94 10.01 5.79
CA THR A 33 -15.56 9.51 5.69
C THR A 33 -14.60 10.60 6.14
N LEU A 34 -13.72 10.27 7.09
CA LEU A 34 -12.64 11.15 7.52
C LEU A 34 -11.54 11.19 6.46
N VAL A 35 -11.12 12.37 6.03
CA VAL A 35 -10.00 12.52 5.06
C VAL A 35 -8.83 13.23 5.73
N LEU A 36 -7.68 12.55 5.77
CA LEU A 36 -6.45 13.02 6.41
C LEU A 36 -5.37 13.29 5.36
N ALA A 37 -4.68 14.42 5.52
CA ALA A 37 -3.45 14.72 4.81
C ALA A 37 -2.30 14.37 5.76
N VAL A 38 -1.44 13.43 5.36
CA VAL A 38 -0.34 12.92 6.17
C VAL A 38 0.97 13.14 5.40
N PRO A 39 1.62 14.29 5.52
CA PRO A 39 2.89 14.50 4.85
C PRO A 39 4.00 13.64 5.46
N ASP A 40 5.03 13.40 4.65
CA ASP A 40 6.31 12.92 5.16
C ASP A 40 6.85 14.00 6.14
N PRO A 41 7.28 13.62 7.35
CA PRO A 41 7.76 14.54 8.38
C PRO A 41 9.16 15.13 8.09
N THR A 42 9.76 14.77 6.95
CA THR A 42 11.10 15.19 6.53
C THR A 42 11.11 15.50 5.03
N ASP A 43 12.04 16.35 4.60
CA ASP A 43 12.29 16.67 3.18
C ASP A 43 13.16 15.61 2.47
N GLU A 44 13.71 14.66 3.23
CA GLU A 44 14.50 13.54 2.72
C GLU A 44 13.62 12.38 2.26
N PRO A 45 14.10 11.48 1.38
CA PRO A 45 13.33 10.31 0.95
C PRO A 45 12.90 9.45 2.14
N PHE A 46 11.63 9.52 2.50
CA PHE A 46 11.10 8.85 3.70
C PHE A 46 10.79 7.37 3.46
N GLY A 47 10.48 6.99 2.22
CA GLY A 47 10.18 5.61 1.84
C GLY A 47 8.73 5.23 2.12
N SER A 48 8.21 4.29 1.32
CA SER A 48 6.80 3.87 1.38
C SER A 48 6.42 3.21 2.70
N GLY A 49 7.37 2.52 3.34
CA GLY A 49 7.17 1.84 4.62
C GLY A 49 7.06 2.83 5.76
N SER A 50 7.98 3.80 5.85
CA SER A 50 7.91 4.84 6.88
C SER A 50 6.67 5.72 6.69
N ALA A 51 6.33 6.09 5.46
CA ALA A 51 5.09 6.80 5.17
C ALA A 51 3.85 6.00 5.61
N THR A 52 3.86 4.67 5.48
CA THR A 52 2.78 3.80 5.98
C THR A 52 2.68 3.85 7.49
N LEU A 53 3.79 3.68 8.21
CA LEU A 53 3.81 3.70 9.68
C LEU A 53 3.35 5.05 10.22
N ASN A 54 3.82 6.15 9.63
CA ASN A 54 3.37 7.50 9.96
C ASN A 54 1.86 7.70 9.68
N ALA A 55 1.35 7.17 8.58
CA ALA A 55 -0.08 7.23 8.24
C ALA A 55 -0.95 6.44 9.22
N ILE A 56 -0.51 5.24 9.61
CA ILE A 56 -1.22 4.41 10.61
C ILE A 56 -1.32 5.17 11.94
N LEU A 57 -0.24 5.82 12.37
CA LEU A 57 -0.23 6.65 13.58
C LEU A 57 -1.25 7.80 13.50
N HIS A 58 -1.21 8.62 12.44
CA HIS A 58 -2.15 9.73 12.26
C HIS A 58 -3.60 9.27 12.19
N VAL A 59 -3.86 8.17 11.49
CA VAL A 59 -5.19 7.56 11.40
C VAL A 59 -5.66 7.13 12.79
N ALA A 60 -4.80 6.47 13.56
CA ALA A 60 -5.15 5.98 14.88
C ALA A 60 -5.48 7.12 15.85
N GLU A 61 -4.71 8.20 15.84
CA GLU A 61 -4.98 9.41 16.63
C GLU A 61 -6.29 10.06 16.23
N ALA A 62 -6.51 10.29 14.93
CA ALA A 62 -7.69 11.00 14.45
C ALA A 62 -8.99 10.19 14.70
N LEU A 63 -8.94 8.86 14.55
CA LEU A 63 -10.08 7.99 14.85
C LEU A 63 -10.36 7.90 16.36
N SER A 64 -9.31 7.83 17.18
CA SER A 64 -9.43 7.85 18.65
C SER A 64 -10.03 9.17 19.14
N ALA A 65 -9.55 10.30 18.61
CA ALA A 65 -10.07 11.62 18.91
C ALA A 65 -11.54 11.77 18.49
N ARG A 66 -11.91 11.26 17.30
CA ARG A 66 -13.30 11.26 16.83
C ARG A 66 -14.23 10.42 17.73
N ALA A 67 -13.71 9.38 18.35
CA ALA A 67 -14.43 8.58 19.34
C ALA A 67 -14.42 9.18 20.76
N GLY A 68 -13.78 10.34 20.97
CA GLY A 68 -13.75 11.06 22.24
C GLY A 68 -12.63 10.66 23.19
N PHE A 69 -11.64 9.90 22.72
CA PHE A 69 -10.46 9.54 23.51
C PHE A 69 -9.36 10.60 23.39
N SER A 70 -8.64 10.84 24.48
CA SER A 70 -7.48 11.77 24.53
C SER A 70 -6.15 11.12 24.15
N THR A 71 -6.11 9.80 24.08
CA THR A 71 -4.93 8.99 23.73
C THR A 71 -5.32 7.99 22.64
N ILE A 72 -4.31 7.43 21.97
CA ILE A 72 -4.52 6.35 21.00
C ILE A 72 -5.22 5.18 21.71
N ASN A 73 -6.35 4.77 21.17
CA ASN A 73 -7.13 3.63 21.64
C ASN A 73 -7.22 2.61 20.51
N SER A 74 -6.63 1.43 20.71
CA SER A 74 -6.56 0.37 19.69
C SER A 74 -7.94 -0.12 19.23
N GLU A 75 -8.91 -0.21 20.14
CA GLU A 75 -10.28 -0.63 19.79
C GLU A 75 -10.98 0.39 18.88
N ALA A 76 -10.75 1.67 19.09
CA ALA A 76 -11.34 2.75 18.29
C ALA A 76 -10.65 2.96 16.94
N SER A 77 -9.33 2.72 16.87
CA SER A 77 -8.47 3.07 15.74
C SER A 77 -8.44 2.04 14.62
N THR A 78 -8.47 0.74 14.94
CA THR A 78 -8.23 -0.33 13.95
C THR A 78 -9.29 -1.43 13.98
N ALA A 79 -9.81 -1.80 15.16
CA ALA A 79 -10.62 -3.01 15.32
C ALA A 79 -11.95 -3.01 14.55
N GLN A 80 -12.49 -1.86 14.13
CA GLN A 80 -13.77 -1.78 13.40
C GLN A 80 -13.77 -0.76 12.26
N GLN A 81 -12.59 -0.36 11.79
CA GLN A 81 -12.45 0.73 10.83
C GLN A 81 -11.94 0.22 9.48
N ARG A 82 -12.50 0.76 8.40
CA ARG A 82 -11.99 0.54 7.04
C ARG A 82 -11.19 1.76 6.66
N THR A 83 -9.88 1.60 6.63
CA THR A 83 -8.96 2.69 6.31
C THR A 83 -8.34 2.43 4.94
N LEU A 84 -8.31 3.48 4.12
CA LEU A 84 -7.57 3.51 2.87
C LEU A 84 -6.38 4.48 3.02
N VAL A 85 -5.17 4.01 2.77
CA VAL A 85 -3.96 4.83 2.65
C VAL A 85 -3.61 4.95 1.17
N LEU A 86 -3.68 6.17 0.65
CA LEU A 86 -3.27 6.52 -0.70
C LEU A 86 -1.84 7.07 -0.64
N HIS A 87 -0.89 6.26 -1.08
CA HIS A 87 0.48 6.71 -1.27
C HIS A 87 0.58 7.54 -2.54
N VAL A 88 0.78 8.83 -2.35
CA VAL A 88 1.15 9.72 -3.42
C VAL A 88 2.64 9.57 -3.57
N GLY A 89 3.03 8.92 -4.68
CA GLY A 89 4.43 8.75 -5.00
C GLY A 89 5.11 10.12 -5.00
N SER A 90 6.39 10.16 -4.66
CA SER A 90 7.13 11.37 -4.92
C SER A 90 6.96 11.69 -6.40
N ALA A 91 6.61 12.93 -6.71
CA ALA A 91 7.00 13.53 -7.98
C ALA A 91 8.52 13.46 -7.98
N SER A 92 9.06 12.27 -8.22
CA SER A 92 10.45 11.94 -7.96
C SER A 92 11.23 12.98 -8.70
N ARG A 93 12.09 13.71 -7.99
CA ARG A 93 12.99 14.72 -8.54
C ARG A 93 13.65 14.09 -9.78
N GLY A 94 13.10 14.33 -10.99
CA GLY A 94 13.56 13.73 -12.24
C GLY A 94 12.69 12.67 -12.98
N ARG A 95 11.54 12.20 -12.49
CA ARG A 95 10.60 11.41 -13.34
C ARG A 95 9.39 12.26 -13.70
N CYS A 96 9.23 12.50 -14.99
CA CYS A 96 8.19 13.33 -15.56
C CYS A 96 6.81 12.84 -15.12
N SER A 97 6.09 13.65 -14.34
CA SER A 97 4.65 13.72 -14.51
C SER A 97 4.40 14.20 -15.95
N ALA A 98 3.38 13.67 -16.62
CA ALA A 98 2.94 14.21 -17.92
C ALA A 98 2.50 15.69 -17.81
N HIS A 99 2.29 16.17 -16.57
CA HIS A 99 1.89 17.53 -16.25
C HIS A 99 3.00 18.25 -15.45
N PRO A 100 3.51 19.41 -15.88
CA PRO A 100 4.65 20.08 -15.24
C PRO A 100 4.34 20.64 -13.85
N CYS A 101 3.06 20.85 -13.52
CA CYS A 101 2.62 21.49 -12.29
C CYS A 101 1.73 20.62 -11.40
N LEU A 102 1.47 19.36 -11.78
CA LEU A 102 0.56 18.48 -11.04
C LEU A 102 1.22 17.12 -10.77
N PRO A 103 1.07 16.56 -9.55
CA PRO A 103 1.37 15.17 -9.27
C PRO A 103 0.71 14.23 -10.27
N LYS A 104 1.33 13.07 -10.52
CA LYS A 104 0.76 12.02 -11.41
C LYS A 104 -0.65 11.59 -10.98
N ALA A 105 -0.93 11.60 -9.69
CA ALA A 105 -2.24 11.31 -9.11
C ALA A 105 -3.37 12.15 -9.75
N PHE A 106 -3.09 13.38 -10.18
CA PHE A 106 -4.06 14.28 -10.81
C PHE A 106 -4.04 14.28 -12.33
N CYS A 107 -3.27 13.39 -12.94
CA CYS A 107 -3.30 13.24 -14.39
C CYS A 107 -4.70 12.76 -14.81
N SER A 108 -5.41 13.57 -15.59
CA SER A 108 -6.66 13.16 -16.23
C SER A 108 -6.35 12.15 -17.33
N LEU A 109 -7.09 11.05 -17.35
CA LEU A 109 -6.92 10.01 -18.36
C LEU A 109 -8.06 10.08 -19.37
N PRO A 110 -7.79 9.92 -20.68
CA PRO A 110 -8.84 9.83 -21.67
C PRO A 110 -9.63 8.52 -21.43
N VAL A 111 -10.87 8.64 -20.96
CA VAL A 111 -11.71 7.46 -20.67
C VAL A 111 -12.59 7.12 -21.87
N ARG A 112 -12.65 5.82 -22.22
CA ARG A 112 -13.65 5.29 -23.15
C ARG A 112 -14.83 4.77 -22.34
N GLY A 113 -16.02 5.39 -22.46
CA GLY A 113 -17.25 4.94 -21.79
C GLY A 113 -17.97 6.04 -21.02
N SER A 114 -18.80 5.66 -20.05
CA SER A 114 -19.63 6.55 -19.23
C SER A 114 -18.96 7.11 -17.96
N PHE A 115 -17.63 7.00 -17.86
CA PHE A 115 -16.89 7.69 -16.79
C PHE A 115 -17.03 9.20 -16.97
N ASP A 116 -17.06 9.92 -15.85
CA ASP A 116 -17.04 11.38 -15.88
C ASP A 116 -15.80 11.86 -16.67
N PRO A 117 -15.94 12.73 -17.68
CA PRO A 117 -14.84 13.23 -18.50
C PRO A 117 -13.73 13.96 -17.71
N TYR A 118 -13.92 14.22 -16.41
CA TYR A 118 -12.94 14.85 -15.52
C TYR A 118 -12.27 13.90 -14.52
N ALA A 119 -12.43 12.57 -14.66
CA ALA A 119 -11.81 11.61 -13.74
C ALA A 119 -10.27 11.67 -13.81
N SER A 120 -9.65 12.06 -12.69
CA SER A 120 -8.21 11.94 -12.49
C SER A 120 -7.82 10.51 -12.14
N LEU A 121 -6.53 10.19 -12.21
CA LEU A 121 -6.02 8.88 -11.80
C LEU A 121 -6.40 8.54 -10.34
N ILE A 122 -6.35 9.50 -9.43
CA ILE A 122 -6.76 9.29 -8.04
C ILE A 122 -8.27 9.02 -7.93
N ASP A 123 -9.11 9.67 -8.74
CA ASP A 123 -10.56 9.38 -8.79
C ASP A 123 -10.81 7.95 -9.28
N ALA A 124 -10.14 7.55 -10.36
CA ALA A 124 -10.24 6.20 -10.91
C ALA A 124 -9.78 5.14 -9.90
N THR A 125 -8.68 5.39 -9.20
CA THR A 125 -8.17 4.52 -8.12
C THR A 125 -9.17 4.46 -6.98
N LEU A 126 -9.68 5.60 -6.49
CA LEU A 126 -10.65 5.63 -5.40
C LEU A 126 -11.94 4.87 -5.73
N VAL A 127 -12.49 5.07 -6.93
CA VAL A 127 -13.68 4.35 -7.41
C VAL A 127 -13.41 2.86 -7.49
N THR A 128 -12.28 2.47 -8.08
CA THR A 128 -11.90 1.06 -8.25
C THR A 128 -11.71 0.38 -6.90
N LEU A 129 -10.98 0.98 -5.97
CA LEU A 129 -10.75 0.40 -4.64
C LEU A 129 -12.03 0.38 -3.80
N SER A 130 -12.86 1.41 -3.88
CA SER A 130 -14.13 1.45 -3.15
C SER A 130 -15.11 0.37 -3.61
N ARG A 131 -15.07 0.01 -4.91
CA ARG A 131 -15.84 -1.10 -5.47
C ARG A 131 -15.19 -2.44 -5.11
N LEU A 132 -13.90 -2.59 -5.37
CA LEU A 132 -13.16 -3.82 -5.15
C LEU A 132 -13.33 -4.28 -3.70
N PHE A 133 -13.22 -3.34 -2.77
CA PHE A 133 -13.27 -3.61 -1.34
C PHE A 133 -14.62 -3.29 -0.70
N GLU A 134 -15.68 -3.26 -1.51
CA GLU A 134 -17.04 -3.21 -1.01
C GLU A 134 -17.32 -4.47 -0.17
N GLY A 135 -17.89 -4.30 1.02
CA GLY A 135 -18.20 -5.42 1.92
C GLY A 135 -17.02 -6.01 2.72
N MET A 136 -15.80 -5.49 2.57
CA MET A 136 -14.63 -5.96 3.32
C MET A 136 -14.75 -5.82 4.84
N PRO A 137 -14.03 -6.68 5.61
CA PRO A 137 -13.87 -6.53 7.05
C PRO A 137 -13.03 -5.28 7.41
N SER A 138 -12.92 -4.98 8.71
CA SER A 138 -12.02 -3.93 9.20
C SER A 138 -10.55 -4.24 8.88
N GLY A 139 -9.80 -3.19 8.56
CA GLY A 139 -8.43 -3.32 8.13
C GLY A 139 -7.93 -2.10 7.37
N LEU A 140 -6.70 -2.23 6.88
CA LEU A 140 -5.95 -1.19 6.21
C LEU A 140 -5.71 -1.59 4.75
N CYS A 141 -6.30 -0.85 3.83
CA CYS A 141 -5.98 -0.94 2.41
C CYS A 141 -4.91 0.11 2.09
N ILE A 142 -3.80 -0.30 1.47
CA ILE A 142 -2.71 0.57 1.05
C ILE A 142 -2.65 0.52 -0.46
N ALA A 143 -2.69 1.66 -1.12
CA ALA A 143 -2.60 1.74 -2.57
C ALA A 143 -1.69 2.87 -3.03
N SER A 144 -0.87 2.60 -4.04
CA SER A 144 -0.12 3.63 -4.75
C SER A 144 -1.01 4.37 -5.74
N THR A 145 -0.86 5.68 -5.83
CA THR A 145 -1.48 6.51 -6.88
C THR A 145 -0.65 6.58 -8.16
N ASP A 146 0.57 6.00 -8.18
CA ASP A 146 1.42 5.94 -9.37
C ASP A 146 1.14 4.72 -10.25
N SER A 147 0.42 3.72 -9.72
CA SER A 147 0.03 2.51 -10.43
C SER A 147 -1.47 2.53 -10.72
N MET A 148 -1.83 2.39 -11.99
CA MET A 148 -3.24 2.27 -12.39
C MET A 148 -3.61 0.79 -12.52
N LEU A 149 -4.51 0.34 -11.66
CA LEU A 149 -5.10 -0.99 -11.74
C LEU A 149 -6.42 -0.95 -12.49
N LEU A 150 -6.43 -1.49 -13.71
CA LEU A 150 -7.63 -1.66 -14.51
C LEU A 150 -8.23 -3.05 -14.25
N LEU A 151 -9.08 -3.13 -13.25
CA LEU A 151 -9.80 -4.37 -12.91
C LEU A 151 -11.17 -4.41 -13.59
N PRO A 152 -11.63 -5.59 -14.05
CA PRO A 152 -12.99 -5.77 -14.56
C PRO A 152 -14.05 -5.23 -13.60
N GLN A 153 -15.16 -4.71 -14.14
CA GLN A 153 -16.15 -3.97 -13.34
C GLN A 153 -16.99 -4.87 -12.43
N ASP A 154 -17.05 -6.16 -12.74
CA ASP A 154 -17.86 -7.21 -12.12
C ASP A 154 -17.09 -8.03 -11.06
N VAL A 155 -15.83 -7.68 -10.80
CA VAL A 155 -14.97 -8.41 -9.88
C VAL A 155 -14.96 -7.71 -8.50
N ALA A 156 -15.57 -8.35 -7.52
CA ALA A 156 -15.46 -8.00 -6.09
C ALA A 156 -14.23 -8.69 -5.47
N ALA A 157 -13.63 -8.09 -4.43
CA ALA A 157 -12.43 -8.64 -3.77
C ALA A 157 -12.67 -10.01 -3.16
N ASP A 158 -13.80 -10.19 -2.48
CA ASP A 158 -14.17 -11.43 -1.79
C ASP A 158 -14.32 -12.64 -2.74
N ALA A 159 -14.49 -12.40 -4.04
CA ALA A 159 -14.55 -13.46 -5.04
C ALA A 159 -13.19 -14.13 -5.33
N TRP A 160 -12.06 -13.48 -5.01
CA TRP A 160 -10.72 -13.98 -5.35
C TRP A 160 -9.62 -13.64 -4.34
N LEU A 161 -9.90 -12.84 -3.31
CA LEU A 161 -9.03 -12.56 -2.18
C LEU A 161 -9.56 -13.25 -0.92
N ASP A 162 -8.70 -14.03 -0.25
CA ASP A 162 -9.01 -14.57 1.06
C ASP A 162 -8.79 -13.52 2.15
N LEU A 163 -9.81 -12.68 2.36
CA LEU A 163 -9.77 -11.58 3.31
C LEU A 163 -9.77 -12.03 4.79
N ARG A 164 -9.73 -13.34 5.07
CA ARG A 164 -9.35 -13.86 6.39
C ARG A 164 -7.87 -13.58 6.69
N HIS A 165 -7.07 -13.35 5.66
CA HIS A 165 -5.65 -13.06 5.74
C HIS A 165 -5.32 -11.67 5.18
N SER A 166 -4.13 -11.16 5.50
CA SER A 166 -3.58 -10.01 4.78
C SER A 166 -3.18 -10.45 3.38
N CYS A 167 -3.47 -9.62 2.39
CA CYS A 167 -3.31 -9.96 0.99
C CYS A 167 -2.48 -8.89 0.27
N LEU A 168 -1.67 -9.31 -0.70
CA LEU A 168 -1.01 -8.43 -1.65
C LEU A 168 -1.50 -8.79 -3.05
N VAL A 169 -1.77 -7.79 -3.88
CA VAL A 169 -2.24 -8.01 -5.26
C VAL A 169 -1.04 -7.94 -6.21
N ALA A 170 -0.83 -9.03 -6.95
CA ALA A 170 0.18 -9.14 -7.97
C ALA A 170 -0.42 -9.52 -9.33
N VAL A 171 0.28 -9.17 -10.41
CA VAL A 171 -0.15 -9.44 -11.80
C VAL A 171 0.94 -10.23 -12.55
N PRO A 172 0.57 -11.25 -13.33
CA PRO A 172 1.53 -11.97 -14.15
C PRO A 172 2.15 -11.06 -15.20
N SER A 173 3.43 -11.31 -15.51
CA SER A 173 4.21 -10.51 -16.45
C SER A 173 5.31 -11.35 -17.10
N THR A 174 5.98 -10.76 -18.09
CA THR A 174 7.18 -11.36 -18.69
C THR A 174 8.41 -11.22 -17.78
N LEU A 175 9.37 -12.15 -17.89
CA LEU A 175 10.67 -12.06 -17.20
C LEU A 175 11.40 -10.75 -17.50
N GLN A 176 11.39 -10.32 -18.76
CA GLN A 176 12.03 -9.06 -19.18
C GLN A 176 11.49 -7.87 -18.37
N GLN A 177 10.16 -7.76 -18.25
CA GLN A 177 9.55 -6.70 -17.43
C GLN A 177 9.85 -6.89 -15.95
N ALA A 178 9.84 -8.12 -15.46
CA ALA A 178 10.01 -8.44 -14.05
C ALA A 178 11.34 -7.95 -13.46
N THR A 179 12.42 -7.89 -14.26
CA THR A 179 13.72 -7.33 -13.84
C THR A 179 13.66 -5.87 -13.39
N HIS A 180 12.64 -5.11 -13.78
CA HIS A 180 12.48 -3.69 -13.43
C HIS A 180 11.52 -3.43 -12.25
N HIS A 181 10.82 -4.48 -11.81
CA HIS A 181 9.78 -4.41 -10.80
C HIS A 181 10.12 -5.33 -9.62
N GLY A 182 9.27 -5.31 -8.59
CA GLY A 182 9.36 -6.32 -7.56
C GLY A 182 8.39 -7.47 -7.84
N VAL A 183 8.89 -8.68 -7.61
CA VAL A 183 8.27 -9.95 -7.96
C VAL A 183 7.89 -10.68 -6.68
N CYS A 184 6.66 -11.14 -6.62
CA CYS A 184 6.13 -11.98 -5.56
C CYS A 184 6.27 -13.46 -5.95
N LEU A 185 6.86 -14.23 -5.07
CA LEU A 185 7.03 -15.67 -5.22
C LEU A 185 6.10 -16.36 -4.22
N PRO A 186 4.98 -16.92 -4.67
CA PRO A 186 4.12 -17.73 -3.81
C PRO A 186 4.78 -19.05 -3.43
N THR A 187 4.37 -19.64 -2.32
CA THR A 187 4.67 -21.04 -2.01
C THR A 187 3.98 -21.93 -3.04
N ALA A 188 4.66 -22.97 -3.53
CA ALA A 188 4.08 -23.89 -4.51
C ALA A 188 2.79 -24.51 -3.94
N ALA A 189 1.67 -24.29 -4.63
CA ALA A 189 0.38 -24.83 -4.24
C ALA A 189 0.48 -26.36 -4.18
N HIS A 190 0.20 -26.95 -3.02
CA HIS A 190 0.11 -28.40 -2.92
C HIS A 190 -1.20 -28.83 -3.60
N ALA A 191 -1.12 -29.77 -4.54
CA ALA A 191 -2.29 -30.31 -5.26
C ALA A 191 -3.36 -30.95 -4.34
N ALA A 192 -3.07 -31.08 -3.04
CA ALA A 192 -3.97 -31.61 -2.02
C ALA A 192 -4.92 -30.57 -1.39
N ASP A 193 -4.72 -29.27 -1.63
CA ASP A 193 -5.56 -28.19 -1.08
C ASP A 193 -6.70 -27.76 -2.01
N ALA A 194 -6.90 -28.49 -3.12
CA ALA A 194 -8.10 -28.36 -3.94
C ALA A 194 -9.30 -28.86 -3.13
N ALA A 195 -10.01 -27.92 -2.49
CA ALA A 195 -11.23 -28.22 -1.76
C ALA A 195 -12.26 -28.93 -2.67
N ASP A 196 -12.85 -30.00 -2.15
CA ASP A 196 -13.79 -30.92 -2.84
C ASP A 196 -15.14 -30.26 -3.24
N ASP A 197 -15.33 -28.97 -2.93
CA ASP A 197 -16.61 -28.26 -3.02
C ASP A 197 -16.75 -27.32 -4.25
N GLY A 198 -15.82 -27.36 -5.22
CA GLY A 198 -15.92 -26.56 -6.45
C GLY A 198 -15.72 -25.04 -6.27
N ALA A 199 -15.32 -24.60 -5.07
CA ALA A 199 -14.82 -23.24 -4.84
C ALA A 199 -13.37 -23.12 -5.36
N PRO A 200 -12.95 -21.96 -5.89
CA PRO A 200 -11.57 -21.76 -6.29
C PRO A 200 -10.64 -21.97 -5.09
N PRO A 201 -9.50 -22.66 -5.28
CA PRO A 201 -8.56 -22.90 -4.19
C PRO A 201 -8.06 -21.56 -3.62
N PRO A 202 -7.80 -21.48 -2.31
CA PRO A 202 -7.30 -20.26 -1.70
C PRO A 202 -5.93 -19.90 -2.32
N PRO A 203 -5.62 -18.59 -2.46
CA PRO A 203 -4.33 -18.18 -2.95
C PRO A 203 -3.21 -18.67 -2.01
N PRO A 204 -2.08 -19.17 -2.54
CA PRO A 204 -0.98 -19.68 -1.74
C PRO A 204 -0.34 -18.57 -0.90
N PRO A 205 0.28 -18.91 0.25
CA PRO A 205 1.01 -17.94 1.05
C PRO A 205 2.23 -17.41 0.30
N LEU A 206 2.68 -16.22 0.67
CA LEU A 206 3.80 -15.55 0.03
C LEU A 206 5.12 -16.09 0.60
N ARG A 207 5.91 -16.75 -0.25
CA ARG A 207 7.21 -17.31 0.12
C ARG A 207 8.29 -16.26 0.21
N ARG A 208 8.38 -15.37 -0.79
CA ARG A 208 9.44 -14.35 -0.88
C ARG A 208 9.04 -13.19 -1.80
N ILE A 209 9.63 -12.03 -1.59
CA ILE A 209 9.59 -10.89 -2.52
C ILE A 209 11.00 -10.62 -3.02
N LEU A 210 11.16 -10.44 -4.33
CA LEU A 210 12.43 -10.05 -4.96
C LEU A 210 12.28 -8.70 -5.65
N TYR A 211 13.06 -7.69 -5.26
CA TYR A 211 13.00 -6.39 -5.89
C TYR A 211 14.09 -6.23 -6.96
N ARG A 212 13.68 -6.05 -8.22
CA ARG A 212 14.59 -5.82 -9.36
C ARG A 212 15.73 -6.83 -9.46
N ALA A 213 15.45 -8.09 -9.20
CA ALA A 213 16.41 -9.17 -9.38
C ALA A 213 16.74 -9.34 -10.88
N ASP A 214 17.94 -9.83 -11.16
CA ASP A 214 18.36 -10.11 -12.53
C ASP A 214 17.57 -11.28 -13.15
N GLU A 215 17.64 -11.40 -14.47
CA GLU A 215 16.90 -12.41 -15.22
C GLU A 215 17.28 -13.84 -14.82
N ALA A 216 18.54 -14.08 -14.42
CA ALA A 216 19.00 -15.40 -14.01
C ALA A 216 18.39 -15.81 -12.66
N THR A 217 18.40 -14.89 -11.70
CA THR A 217 17.81 -15.06 -10.37
C THR A 217 16.31 -15.22 -10.46
N LEU A 218 15.64 -14.40 -11.29
CA LEU A 218 14.19 -14.52 -11.50
C LEU A 218 13.82 -15.81 -12.23
N GLY A 219 14.59 -16.22 -13.23
CA GLY A 219 14.39 -17.47 -13.95
C GLY A 219 14.54 -18.70 -13.05
N ASP A 220 15.57 -18.73 -12.19
CA ASP A 220 15.76 -19.80 -11.20
C ASP A 220 14.64 -19.81 -10.15
N ALA A 221 14.23 -18.63 -9.69
CA ALA A 221 13.23 -18.52 -8.62
C ALA A 221 11.80 -18.81 -9.08
N CYS A 222 11.42 -18.41 -10.30
CA CYS A 222 10.09 -18.64 -10.88
C CYS A 222 9.99 -20.02 -11.55
N GLY A 223 11.11 -20.58 -12.04
CA GLY A 223 11.09 -21.79 -12.84
C GLY A 223 10.31 -21.59 -14.14
N ASP A 224 9.35 -22.48 -14.40
CA ASP A 224 8.48 -22.42 -15.58
C ASP A 224 7.26 -21.50 -15.41
N GLU A 225 7.03 -20.95 -14.22
CA GLU A 225 5.89 -20.07 -13.92
C GLU A 225 6.14 -18.61 -14.32
N GLU A 226 5.07 -17.88 -14.63
CA GLU A 226 5.17 -16.46 -14.95
C GLU A 226 5.47 -15.63 -13.68
N PRO A 227 6.43 -14.68 -13.72
CA PRO A 227 6.71 -13.81 -12.59
C PRO A 227 5.51 -12.91 -12.27
N LEU A 228 5.16 -12.83 -10.98
CA LEU A 228 4.05 -12.04 -10.47
C LEU A 228 4.54 -10.69 -9.96
N LEU A 229 4.22 -9.59 -10.63
CA LEU A 229 4.62 -8.24 -10.22
C LEU A 229 3.64 -7.69 -9.19
N TYR A 230 4.11 -7.21 -8.04
CA TYR A 230 3.21 -6.52 -7.11
C TYR A 230 2.72 -5.21 -7.71
N THR A 231 1.46 -4.88 -7.43
CA THR A 231 0.76 -3.74 -8.05
C THR A 231 0.80 -2.47 -7.20
N GLY A 232 1.37 -2.56 -5.99
CA GLY A 232 1.31 -1.50 -4.99
C GLY A 232 -0.02 -1.46 -4.22
N LEU A 233 -0.91 -2.43 -4.45
CA LEU A 233 -2.12 -2.64 -3.67
C LEU A 233 -1.94 -3.78 -2.66
N THR A 234 -2.13 -3.45 -1.38
CA THR A 234 -2.02 -4.39 -0.26
C THR A 234 -3.15 -4.16 0.73
N PHE A 235 -3.73 -5.25 1.22
CA PHE A 235 -4.69 -5.26 2.31
C PHE A 235 -4.07 -5.90 3.55
N LEU A 236 -4.08 -5.17 4.67
CA LEU A 236 -3.66 -5.68 5.97
C LEU A 236 -4.88 -5.83 6.87
N ARG A 237 -5.07 -7.02 7.43
CA ARG A 237 -6.13 -7.23 8.44
C ARG A 237 -5.87 -6.40 9.70
N ALA A 238 -6.94 -6.06 10.43
CA ALA A 238 -6.84 -5.24 11.64
C ALA A 238 -5.75 -5.71 12.64
N PRO A 239 -5.61 -7.01 12.98
CA PRO A 239 -4.54 -7.45 13.89
C PRO A 239 -3.11 -7.19 13.40
N LEU A 240 -2.88 -7.21 12.08
CA LEU A 240 -1.56 -6.88 11.53
C LEU A 240 -1.34 -5.36 11.53
N ALA A 241 -2.37 -4.59 11.16
CA ALA A 241 -2.31 -3.13 11.22
C ALA A 241 -2.06 -2.62 12.66
N GLU A 242 -2.63 -3.27 13.67
CA GLU A 242 -2.39 -2.99 15.10
C GLU A 242 -0.93 -3.25 15.50
N LYS A 243 -0.38 -4.40 15.12
CA LYS A 243 1.03 -4.70 15.37
C LYS A 243 1.96 -3.69 14.69
N LEU A 244 1.64 -3.25 13.48
CA LEU A 244 2.41 -2.20 12.80
C LEU A 244 2.27 -0.85 13.53
N LEU A 245 1.09 -0.53 14.06
CA LEU A 245 0.90 0.66 14.89
C LEU A 245 1.81 0.62 16.12
N GLU A 246 1.96 -0.52 16.80
CA GLU A 246 2.84 -0.64 17.99
C GLU A 246 4.31 -0.27 17.72
N LEU A 247 4.75 -0.32 16.45
CA LEU A 247 6.12 0.04 16.07
C LEU A 247 6.42 1.54 16.22
N HIS A 248 5.41 2.41 16.26
CA HIS A 248 5.60 3.87 16.33
C HIS A 248 6.39 4.36 17.56
N GLY A 249 6.44 3.56 18.63
CA GLY A 249 7.19 3.88 19.86
C GLY A 249 8.42 3.01 20.09
N SER A 250 8.80 2.17 19.12
CA SER A 250 9.87 1.18 19.29
C SER A 250 11.11 1.58 18.50
N ALA A 251 12.22 1.90 19.17
CA ALA A 251 13.47 2.22 18.47
C ALA A 251 14.02 1.03 17.67
N PRO A 252 14.54 1.23 16.44
CA PRO A 252 14.71 2.51 15.74
C PRO A 252 13.50 2.93 14.87
N LEU A 253 12.38 2.19 14.92
CA LEU A 253 11.19 2.40 14.10
C LEU A 253 10.35 3.61 14.55
N ASP A 254 10.56 4.11 15.76
CA ASP A 254 10.03 5.39 16.23
C ASP A 254 10.47 6.57 15.35
N ALA A 255 11.62 6.46 14.67
CA ALA A 255 12.11 7.41 13.69
C ALA A 255 11.37 7.40 12.34
N THR A 256 10.30 6.62 12.21
CA THR A 256 9.43 6.53 11.02
C THR A 256 8.11 7.29 11.18
N GLY A 257 7.89 7.93 12.31
CA GLY A 257 6.73 8.77 12.57
C GLY A 257 7.12 10.21 12.91
N TYR A 258 6.18 11.14 12.73
CA TYR A 258 6.39 12.54 13.08
C TYR A 258 6.78 12.71 14.56
N LEU A 259 6.23 11.89 15.48
CA LEU A 259 6.55 11.95 16.91
C LEU A 259 8.04 11.75 17.20
N GLY A 260 8.67 10.76 16.58
CA GLY A 260 10.10 10.49 16.77
C GLY A 260 10.97 11.58 16.15
N ILE A 261 10.61 12.02 14.94
CA ILE A 261 11.36 13.05 14.21
C ILE A 261 11.29 14.41 14.93
N ASP A 262 10.11 14.83 15.39
CA ASP A 262 9.95 16.06 16.18
C ASP A 262 10.70 15.98 17.52
N SER A 263 10.92 14.76 18.03
CA SER A 263 11.73 14.49 19.22
C SER A 263 13.23 14.42 18.95
N GLY A 264 13.66 14.62 17.69
CA GLY A 264 15.06 14.66 17.27
C GLY A 264 15.64 13.34 16.79
N ALA A 265 14.81 12.31 16.53
CA ALA A 265 15.28 11.09 15.89
C ALA A 265 15.73 11.36 14.45
N ALA A 266 16.80 10.71 14.01
CA ALA A 266 17.24 10.76 12.62
C ALA A 266 16.25 9.98 11.74
N PRO A 267 15.67 10.57 10.68
CA PRO A 267 14.65 9.91 9.87
C PRO A 267 15.11 8.54 9.36
N LEU A 268 14.32 7.51 9.65
CA LEU A 268 14.59 6.16 9.16
C LEU A 268 13.77 5.92 7.88
N ARG A 269 14.48 5.67 6.78
CA ARG A 269 13.86 5.33 5.51
C ARG A 269 13.57 3.82 5.44
N LEU A 270 12.30 3.47 5.30
CA LEU A 270 11.85 2.10 5.07
C LEU A 270 10.97 2.03 3.82
N GLU A 271 11.14 0.99 3.03
CA GLU A 271 10.22 0.61 1.97
C GLU A 271 9.26 -0.46 2.45
N LEU A 272 7.98 -0.29 2.11
CA LEU A 272 6.91 -1.13 2.64
C LEU A 272 7.08 -2.59 2.23
N TRP A 273 7.52 -2.84 1.00
CA TRP A 273 7.65 -4.21 0.49
C TRP A 273 8.96 -4.88 0.89
N SER A 274 10.10 -4.23 0.68
CA SER A 274 11.39 -4.85 1.00
C SER A 274 11.62 -4.94 2.51
N ASP A 275 11.21 -3.94 3.28
CA ASP A 275 11.64 -3.81 4.67
C ASP A 275 10.54 -4.26 5.65
N LEU A 276 9.27 -3.97 5.36
CA LEU A 276 8.16 -4.33 6.26
C LEU A 276 7.46 -5.64 5.90
N LEU A 277 7.26 -5.95 4.60
CA LEU A 277 6.57 -7.18 4.20
C LEU A 277 7.47 -8.38 3.96
N THR A 278 8.71 -8.20 3.48
CA THR A 278 9.64 -9.33 3.30
C THR A 278 9.83 -10.16 4.58
N PRO A 279 10.00 -9.57 5.78
CA PRO A 279 10.11 -10.34 7.03
C PRO A 279 8.87 -11.17 7.38
N LEU A 280 7.72 -10.88 6.78
CA LEU A 280 6.47 -11.60 7.02
C LEU A 280 6.25 -12.78 6.07
N CYS A 281 7.15 -12.98 5.10
CA CYS A 281 7.05 -14.09 4.13
C CYS A 281 7.50 -15.42 4.75
N ASP A 282 6.97 -16.55 4.27
CA ASP A 282 7.20 -17.87 4.87
C ASP A 282 8.68 -18.29 4.87
N ALA A 283 9.44 -17.91 3.83
CA ALA A 283 10.86 -18.23 3.71
C ALA A 283 11.76 -17.07 4.18
N ALA A 284 11.24 -16.11 4.94
CA ALA A 284 12.04 -15.03 5.48
C ALA A 284 13.09 -15.58 6.45
N SER A 285 14.36 -15.25 6.21
CA SER A 285 15.46 -15.51 7.13
C SER A 285 16.11 -14.18 7.53
N GLU A 286 16.64 -14.12 8.75
CA GLU A 286 17.37 -12.94 9.24
C GLU A 286 18.58 -12.65 8.35
N ASP A 287 19.30 -13.68 7.94
CA ASP A 287 20.46 -13.57 7.05
C ASP A 287 20.07 -13.03 5.66
N ASP A 288 18.92 -13.44 5.10
CA ASP A 288 18.43 -12.89 3.83
C ASP A 288 17.97 -11.44 3.97
N TYR A 289 17.41 -11.08 5.12
CA TYR A 289 16.93 -9.73 5.40
C TYR A 289 18.07 -8.74 5.63
N VAL A 290 19.09 -9.15 6.40
CA VAL A 290 20.26 -8.31 6.72
C VAL A 290 21.32 -8.37 5.61
N GLY A 291 21.48 -9.54 4.98
CA GLY A 291 22.47 -9.81 3.94
C GLY A 291 21.98 -9.51 2.51
N GLY A 292 20.68 -9.29 2.31
CA GLY A 292 20.12 -8.71 1.10
C GLY A 292 20.66 -7.31 0.91
N GLY A 293 21.80 -7.22 0.25
CA GLY A 293 22.65 -6.03 0.11
C GLY A 293 21.84 -4.75 0.13
N SER A 294 22.17 -3.91 1.11
CA SER A 294 21.82 -2.50 1.19
C SER A 294 21.45 -1.94 -0.18
N ALA A 295 20.15 -1.73 -0.40
CA ALA A 295 19.64 -1.06 -1.58
C ALA A 295 20.27 0.34 -1.78
N ASP A 296 21.09 0.82 -0.83
CA ASP A 296 21.91 2.02 -0.94
C ASP A 296 23.03 1.91 -1.99
N ASP A 297 23.60 0.74 -2.28
CA ASP A 297 24.68 0.64 -3.29
C ASP A 297 24.18 0.79 -4.74
N ALA A 298 22.86 0.69 -4.96
CA ALA A 298 22.22 0.88 -6.26
C ALA A 298 21.37 2.16 -6.35
N ARG A 299 21.47 3.06 -5.36
CA ARG A 299 20.67 4.29 -5.26
C ARG A 299 21.47 5.60 -5.45
N SER A 300 22.68 5.51 -6.01
CA SER A 300 23.44 6.68 -6.51
C SER A 300 23.11 7.01 -7.97
#